data_AF-A0A2D8TTP9-F1
#
_entry.id   AF-A0A2D8TTP9-F1
#
_cell.length_a   1.000
_cell.length_b   1.000
_cell.length_c   1.000
_cell.angle_alpha   90.00
_cell.angle_beta   90.00
_cell.angle_gamma   90.00
#
_symmetry.space_group_name_H-M   'P 1'
#
loop_
_entity.id
_entity.type
_entity.pdbx_description
1 polymer ?
#
loop_
_entity_poly.entity_id
_entity_poly.type
_entity_poly.pdbx_seq_one_letter_code
_entity_poly.pdbx_strand_id
1 'polypeptide(L)'
;MAKIKYIEFGGTEHEVDVPTGLTIMEGAVKNKIPGIDGDCGGACACATCHVYVGEEWTTKLPEKEGAEEDMLDFAFEVKENSRLSCQITVS
;
A
#
# COMPACT_ATOMS: atom_id res chain seq x y z
N MET A 1 8.52 15.51 -0.21
CA MET A 1 7.62 14.84 -1.18
C MET A 1 8.46 13.79 -1.86
N ALA A 2 7.94 12.57 -1.93
CA ALA A 2 8.57 11.45 -2.63
C ALA A 2 7.71 11.07 -3.82
N LYS A 3 8.34 10.70 -4.93
CA LYS A 3 7.65 10.19 -6.11
C LYS A 3 7.33 8.72 -5.88
N ILE A 4 6.03 8.37 -5.89
CA ILE A 4 5.55 7.01 -5.75
C ILE A 4 4.93 6.57 -7.07
N LYS A 5 5.30 5.36 -7.53
CA LYS A 5 4.73 4.72 -8.70
C LYS A 5 3.74 3.65 -8.26
N TYR A 6 2.49 3.80 -8.67
CA TYR A 6 1.44 2.80 -8.51
C TYR A 6 1.22 2.10 -9.84
N ILE A 7 1.01 0.78 -9.80
CA ILE A 7 0.75 -0.03 -10.98
C ILE A 7 -0.58 -0.74 -10.76
N GLU A 8 -1.57 -0.42 -11.58
CA GLU A 8 -2.87 -1.09 -11.54
C GLU A 8 -2.74 -2.56 -11.95
N PHE A 9 -3.78 -3.36 -11.68
CA PHE A 9 -3.84 -4.75 -12.15
C PHE A 9 -3.68 -4.89 -13.68
N GLY A 10 -4.14 -3.91 -14.46
CA GLY A 10 -3.98 -3.87 -15.92
C GLY A 10 -2.60 -3.46 -16.41
N GLY A 11 -1.68 -3.11 -15.51
CA GLY A 11 -0.32 -2.64 -15.83
C GLY A 11 -0.21 -1.14 -16.08
N THR A 12 -1.30 -0.37 -16.01
CA THR A 12 -1.26 1.09 -16.10
C THR A 12 -0.44 1.66 -14.94
N GLU A 13 0.55 2.49 -15.26
CA GLU A 13 1.38 3.15 -14.26
C GLU A 13 0.87 4.55 -13.93
N HIS A 14 0.91 4.91 -12.65
CA HIS A 14 0.59 6.23 -12.14
C HIS A 14 1.74 6.72 -11.26
N GLU A 15 2.45 7.76 -11.69
CA GLU A 15 3.44 8.44 -10.86
C GLU A 15 2.82 9.66 -10.20
N VAL A 16 2.90 9.73 -8.88
CA VAL A 16 2.37 10.85 -8.10
C VAL A 16 3.35 11.27 -7.01
N ASP A 17 3.35 12.56 -6.69
CA ASP A 17 4.12 13.09 -5.57
C ASP A 17 3.33 12.94 -4.27
N VAL A 18 3.90 12.21 -3.31
CA VAL A 18 3.30 11.98 -2.00
C VAL A 18 4.12 12.72 -0.93
N PRO A 19 3.49 13.59 -0.12
CA PRO A 19 4.14 14.21 1.03
C PRO A 19 4.72 13.18 2.01
N THR A 20 5.94 13.46 2.49
CA THR A 20 6.56 12.72 3.59
C THR A 20 5.65 12.78 4.82
N GLY A 21 5.52 11.66 5.53
CA GLY A 21 4.64 11.51 6.69
C GLY A 21 3.23 11.03 6.36
N LEU A 22 2.81 11.01 5.09
CA LEU A 22 1.60 10.29 4.67
C LEU A 22 1.89 8.81 4.42
N THR A 23 0.84 8.01 4.44
CA THR A 23 0.94 6.60 4.05
C THR A 23 0.88 6.42 2.54
N ILE A 24 1.38 5.28 2.03
CA ILE A 24 1.27 4.92 0.61
C ILE A 24 -0.20 4.81 0.19
N MET A 25 -1.08 4.31 1.08
CA MET A 25 -2.53 4.28 0.85
C MET A 25 -3.11 5.69 0.70
N GLU A 26 -2.78 6.61 1.60
CA GLU A 26 -3.28 7.99 1.50
C GLU A 26 -2.82 8.67 0.22
N GLY A 27 -1.59 8.40 -0.22
CA GLY A 27 -1.08 8.83 -1.52
C GLY A 27 -1.93 8.31 -2.67
N ALA A 28 -2.32 7.04 -2.64
CA ALA A 28 -3.17 6.41 -3.65
C ALA A 28 -4.59 7.03 -3.67
N VAL A 29 -5.25 7.06 -2.51
CA VAL A 29 -6.65 7.52 -2.39
C VAL A 29 -6.78 9.01 -2.75
N LYS A 30 -5.88 9.87 -2.26
CA LYS A 30 -5.92 11.32 -2.56
C LYS A 30 -5.69 11.61 -4.05
N ASN A 31 -4.98 10.73 -4.75
CA ASN A 31 -4.74 10.83 -6.20
C ASN A 31 -5.68 9.95 -7.04
N LYS A 32 -6.70 9.32 -6.43
CA LYS A 32 -7.70 8.48 -7.10
C LYS A 32 -7.08 7.33 -7.90
N ILE A 33 -6.04 6.70 -7.36
CA ILE A 33 -5.41 5.52 -7.96
C ILE A 33 -6.39 4.34 -7.89
N PRO A 34 -6.77 3.73 -9.03
CA PRO A 34 -7.69 2.60 -9.04
C PRO A 34 -7.12 1.35 -8.36
N GLY A 35 -8.01 0.57 -7.73
CA GLY A 35 -7.67 -0.70 -7.08
C GLY A 35 -7.09 -0.59 -5.67
N ILE A 36 -7.00 0.62 -5.11
CA ILE A 36 -6.59 0.86 -3.72
C ILE A 36 -7.68 1.71 -3.05
N ASP A 37 -8.58 1.07 -2.31
CA ASP A 37 -9.80 1.72 -1.81
C ASP A 37 -9.61 2.31 -0.41
N GLY A 38 -9.02 1.55 0.51
CA GLY A 38 -8.71 2.02 1.87
C GLY A 38 -9.94 2.24 2.77
N ASP A 39 -10.90 1.32 2.76
CA ASP A 39 -12.25 1.44 3.34
C ASP A 39 -12.27 1.81 4.83
N CYS A 40 -11.33 1.27 5.62
CA CYS A 40 -11.23 1.56 7.05
C CYS A 40 -10.50 2.88 7.36
N GLY A 41 -10.09 3.65 6.35
CA GLY A 41 -9.35 4.90 6.51
C GLY A 41 -7.93 4.74 7.07
N GLY A 42 -7.35 3.53 6.97
CA GLY A 42 -5.99 3.24 7.45
C GLY A 42 -5.90 2.71 8.88
N ALA A 43 -7.02 2.34 9.50
CA ALA A 43 -7.07 1.80 10.87
C ALA A 43 -6.58 0.34 11.01
N CYS A 44 -5.96 -0.25 9.97
CA CYS A 44 -5.59 -1.67 9.92
C CYS A 44 -6.76 -2.62 10.27
N ALA A 45 -7.95 -2.30 9.78
CA ALA A 45 -9.19 -3.04 10.08
C ALA A 45 -9.90 -3.57 8.83
N CYS A 46 -9.23 -3.53 7.68
CA CYS A 46 -9.67 -4.11 6.41
C CYS A 46 -8.44 -4.45 5.55
N ALA A 47 -8.65 -5.16 4.43
CA ALA A 47 -7.60 -5.50 3.48
C ALA A 47 -7.69 -4.75 2.13
N THR A 48 -8.56 -3.74 1.98
CA THR A 48 -8.83 -3.09 0.66
C THR A 48 -7.74 -2.12 0.20
N CYS A 49 -6.67 -1.97 0.97
CA CYS A 49 -5.46 -1.23 0.58
C CYS A 49 -4.26 -2.15 0.31
N HIS A 50 -4.52 -3.44 0.09
CA HIS A 50 -3.54 -4.45 -0.25
C HIS A 50 -2.80 -4.08 -1.54
N VAL A 51 -1.47 -4.12 -1.48
CA VAL A 51 -0.56 -3.87 -2.61
C VAL A 51 0.57 -4.89 -2.61
N TYR A 52 1.20 -5.06 -3.77
CA TYR A 52 2.49 -5.72 -3.88
C TYR A 52 3.60 -4.69 -3.90
N VAL A 53 4.57 -4.83 -3.01
CA VAL A 53 5.74 -3.94 -2.95
C VAL A 53 6.77 -4.38 -3.99
N GLY A 54 7.32 -3.42 -4.74
CA GLY A 54 8.42 -3.66 -5.67
C GLY A 54 9.62 -4.29 -4.97
N GLU A 55 10.27 -5.26 -5.61
CA GLU A 55 11.35 -6.06 -5.01
C GLU A 55 12.46 -5.18 -4.41
N GLU A 56 12.79 -4.07 -5.07
CA GLU A 56 13.81 -3.11 -4.66
C GLU A 56 13.48 -2.31 -3.37
N TRP A 57 12.26 -2.43 -2.87
CA TRP A 57 11.77 -1.79 -1.63
C TRP A 57 11.51 -2.78 -0.51
N THR A 58 11.32 -4.06 -0.80
CA THR A 58 10.98 -5.09 0.21
C THR A 58 11.93 -5.11 1.40
N THR A 59 13.23 -4.88 1.18
CA THR A 59 14.28 -4.86 2.22
C THR A 59 14.45 -3.51 2.92
N LYS A 60 13.77 -2.46 2.45
CA LYS A 60 13.83 -1.10 3.00
C LYS A 60 12.66 -0.77 3.90
N LEU A 61 11.59 -1.57 3.83
CA LEU A 61 10.40 -1.39 4.65
C LEU A 61 10.56 -2.10 6.00
N PRO A 62 9.90 -1.59 7.06
CA PRO A 62 9.75 -2.37 8.28
C PRO A 62 9.01 -3.68 7.98
N GLU A 63 9.27 -4.69 8.81
CA GLU A 63 8.52 -5.95 8.78
C GLU A 63 7.03 -5.69 9.03
N LYS A 64 6.19 -6.66 8.63
CA LYS A 64 4.76 -6.61 8.90
C LYS A 64 4.56 -6.75 10.40
N GLU A 65 3.65 -5.97 10.96
CA GLU A 65 3.18 -6.19 12.33
C GLU A 65 2.10 -7.27 12.34
N GLY A 66 1.90 -7.97 13.46
CA GLY A 66 0.93 -9.07 13.54
C GLY A 66 -0.49 -8.67 13.13
N ALA A 67 -0.93 -7.45 13.47
CA ALA A 67 -2.23 -6.95 13.03
C ALA A 67 -2.34 -6.78 11.50
N GLU A 68 -1.23 -6.42 10.84
CA GLU A 68 -1.18 -6.37 9.37
C GLU A 68 -1.27 -7.77 8.76
N GLU A 69 -0.56 -8.74 9.35
CA GLU A 69 -0.59 -10.15 8.91
C GLU A 69 -2.02 -10.73 9.04
N ASP A 70 -2.65 -10.55 10.20
CA ASP A 70 -4.02 -10.99 10.46
C ASP A 70 -5.02 -10.43 9.43
N MET A 71 -4.83 -9.19 8.99
CA MET A 71 -5.70 -8.58 7.97
C MET A 71 -5.37 -9.07 6.56
N LEU A 72 -4.10 -9.34 6.25
CA LEU A 72 -3.71 -9.90 4.97
C LEU A 72 -4.29 -11.30 4.75
N ASP A 73 -4.53 -12.09 5.79
CA ASP A 73 -5.20 -13.40 5.67
C ASP A 73 -6.60 -13.34 5.03
N PHE A 74 -7.24 -12.17 5.07
CA PHE A 74 -8.54 -11.92 4.41
C PHE A 74 -8.41 -11.31 3.00
N ALA A 75 -7.19 -10.99 2.55
CA ALA A 75 -6.94 -10.39 1.25
C ALA A 75 -6.94 -11.44 0.12
N PHE A 76 -7.17 -10.96 -1.11
CA PHE A 76 -7.16 -11.81 -2.30
C PHE A 76 -5.73 -11.96 -2.84
N GLU A 77 -5.31 -13.19 -3.16
CA GLU A 77 -4.00 -13.51 -3.77
C GLU A 77 -2.78 -12.92 -3.03
N VAL A 78 -2.70 -13.11 -1.71
CA VAL A 78 -1.52 -12.71 -0.93
C VAL A 78 -0.25 -13.39 -1.44
N LYS A 79 0.83 -12.61 -1.48
CA LYS A 79 2.20 -12.98 -1.86
C LYS A 79 3.18 -12.49 -0.79
N GLU A 80 4.42 -12.97 -0.83
CA GLU A 80 5.46 -12.60 0.14
C GLU A 80 5.68 -11.08 0.25
N ASN A 81 5.64 -10.39 -0.89
CA ASN A 81 5.76 -8.93 -0.99
C ASN A 81 4.43 -8.17 -0.81
N SER A 82 3.35 -8.85 -0.41
CA SER A 82 2.09 -8.19 -0.09
C SER A 82 2.22 -7.34 1.15
N ARG A 83 1.59 -6.16 1.14
CA ARG A 83 1.49 -5.25 2.28
C ARG A 83 0.14 -4.56 2.28
N LEU A 84 -0.31 -4.13 3.45
CA LEU A 84 -1.34 -3.11 3.54
C LEU A 84 -0.67 -1.74 3.40
N SER A 85 -0.93 -1.05 2.29
CA SER A 85 -0.26 0.21 1.97
C SER A 85 -0.52 1.33 3.00
N CYS A 86 -1.53 1.19 3.85
CA CYS A 86 -1.79 2.10 4.96
C CYS A 86 -0.82 1.93 6.15
N GLN A 87 -0.11 0.81 6.22
CA GLN A 87 0.92 0.54 7.25
C GLN A 87 2.33 0.96 6.80
N ILE A 88 2.44 1.60 5.63
CA ILE A 88 3.72 2.07 5.08
C ILE A 88 3.68 3.59 5.00
N THR A 89 4.53 4.24 5.79
CA THR A 89 4.71 5.69 5.79
C THR A 89 5.80 6.11 4.81
N VAL A 90 5.55 7.17 4.05
CA VAL A 90 6.53 7.80 3.17
C VAL A 90 7.54 8.57 4.01
N SER A 91 8.82 8.20 3.89
CA SER A 91 9.97 8.82 4.58
C SER A 91 11.01 9.35 3.59
#